data_AF-G9XS00-F1
#
_entry.id   AF-G9XS00-F1
#
_cell.length_a   1.000
_cell.length_b   1.000
_cell.length_c   1.000
_cell.angle_alpha   90.00
_cell.angle_beta   90.00
_cell.angle_gamma   90.00
#
_symmetry.space_group_name_H-M   'P 1'
#
loop_
_entity.id
_entity.type
_entity.pdbx_description
1 polymer ?
#
loop_
_entity_poly.entity_id
_entity_poly.type
_entity_poly.pdbx_seq_one_letter_code
_entity_poly.pdbx_strand_id
1 'polypeptide(L)'
;MADKDEKVYGILIDYEFCTGCHSCEVACKKELNLPANQFGIKLTEVGPWPIGEDRWEWVYMPVITKQCNLCEERVAAGKMPSCVQHCQAWCMYHGPVEELVKKMQGKSRMSLIAPRQ
;
A
#
# COMPACT_ATOMS: atom_id res chain seq x y z
N MET A 1 8.21 -15.16 17.93
CA MET A 1 7.00 -15.61 17.22
C MET A 1 5.86 -14.74 17.73
N ALA A 2 5.08 -14.12 16.85
CA ALA A 2 3.97 -13.27 17.26
C ALA A 2 2.91 -14.14 17.97
N ASP A 3 2.30 -13.57 19.00
CA ASP A 3 1.21 -14.21 19.75
C ASP A 3 0.02 -14.46 18.82
N LYS A 4 -0.66 -15.60 18.97
CA LYS A 4 -1.75 -15.99 18.05
C LYS A 4 -3.01 -15.14 18.21
N ASP A 5 -3.14 -14.44 19.33
CA ASP A 5 -4.30 -13.60 19.65
C ASP A 5 -4.08 -12.11 19.31
N GLU A 6 -2.89 -11.71 18.85
CA GLU A 6 -2.59 -10.33 18.48
C GLU A 6 -3.06 -10.03 17.05
N LYS A 7 -4.02 -9.10 16.91
CA LYS A 7 -4.53 -8.67 15.59
C LYS A 7 -3.45 -7.90 14.83
N VAL A 8 -2.89 -8.54 13.80
CA VAL A 8 -1.96 -7.90 12.87
C VAL A 8 -2.74 -7.02 11.88
N TYR A 9 -2.34 -5.75 11.78
CA TYR A 9 -2.90 -4.82 10.79
C TYR A 9 -1.97 -4.71 9.58
N GLY A 10 -2.57 -4.42 8.41
CA GLY A 10 -1.82 -4.27 7.18
C GLY A 10 -2.46 -3.32 6.21
N ILE A 11 -1.76 -3.14 5.10
CA ILE A 11 -2.26 -2.43 3.92
C ILE A 11 -2.28 -3.42 2.76
N LEU A 12 -3.45 -3.53 2.13
CA LEU A 12 -3.68 -4.29 0.91
C LEU A 12 -3.73 -3.34 -0.27
N ILE A 13 -3.01 -3.66 -1.33
CA ILE A 13 -2.92 -2.85 -2.55
C ILE A 13 -3.32 -3.73 -3.72
N ASP A 14 -4.34 -3.31 -4.45
CA ASP A 14 -4.70 -3.86 -5.75
C ASP A 14 -3.91 -3.09 -6.82
N TYR A 15 -2.75 -3.63 -7.19
CA TYR A 15 -1.82 -2.92 -8.08
C TYR A 15 -2.20 -3.06 -9.55
N GLU A 16 -3.19 -3.89 -9.89
CA GLU A 16 -3.80 -3.93 -11.23
C GLU A 16 -4.39 -2.57 -11.60
N PHE A 17 -4.94 -1.85 -10.62
CA PHE A 17 -5.55 -0.53 -10.81
C PHE A 17 -4.63 0.63 -10.44
N CYS A 18 -3.36 0.36 -10.05
CA CYS A 18 -2.45 1.44 -9.70
C CYS A 18 -2.06 2.24 -10.95
N THR A 19 -2.40 3.52 -10.98
CA THR A 19 -2.11 4.43 -12.10
C THR A 19 -0.74 5.12 -12.02
N GLY A 20 0.02 4.83 -10.97
CA GLY A 20 1.32 5.47 -10.73
C GLY A 20 1.27 6.97 -10.43
N CYS A 21 0.15 7.50 -9.92
CA CYS A 21 -0.02 8.94 -9.69
C CYS A 21 0.84 9.58 -8.56
N HIS A 22 1.68 8.81 -7.86
CA HIS A 22 2.52 9.26 -6.73
C HIS A 22 1.81 9.91 -5.53
N SER A 23 0.47 9.97 -5.51
CA SER A 23 -0.29 10.64 -4.44
C SER A 23 -0.06 10.02 -3.06
N CYS A 24 0.09 8.69 -3.01
CA CYS A 24 0.38 7.98 -1.76
C CYS A 24 1.75 8.36 -1.17
N GLU A 25 2.76 8.62 -2.00
CA GLU A 25 4.10 9.04 -1.55
C GLU A 25 4.04 10.40 -0.87
N VAL A 26 3.42 11.37 -1.54
CA VAL A 26 3.30 12.76 -1.05
C VAL A 26 2.47 12.79 0.24
N ALA A 27 1.32 12.10 0.25
CA ALA A 27 0.42 12.06 1.39
C ALA A 27 1.07 11.40 2.63
N CYS A 28 1.78 10.28 2.44
CA CYS A 28 2.48 9.59 3.52
C CYS A 28 3.66 10.42 4.04
N LYS A 29 4.46 11.01 3.15
CA LYS A 29 5.56 11.90 3.53
C LYS A 29 5.07 13.08 4.35
N LYS A 30 3.96 13.69 3.96
CA LYS A 30 3.38 14.82 4.69
C LYS A 30 2.85 14.40 6.06
N GLU A 31 2.18 13.26 6.14
CA GLU A 31 1.66 12.72 7.40
C GLU A 31 2.76 12.44 8.41
N LEU A 32 3.83 11.78 7.98
CA LEU A 32 4.96 11.40 8.82
C LEU A 32 6.01 12.51 8.97
N ASN A 33 5.78 13.68 8.37
CA ASN A 33 6.72 14.80 8.32
C ASN A 33 8.14 14.38 7.88
N LEU A 34 8.24 13.51 6.86
CA LEU A 34 9.52 12.96 6.43
C LEU A 34 10.32 13.96 5.57
N PRO A 35 11.66 13.93 5.64
CA PRO A 35 12.53 14.65 4.73
C PRO A 35 12.28 14.32 3.25
N ALA A 36 12.71 15.22 2.36
CA ALA A 36 12.46 15.10 0.92
C ALA A 36 12.99 13.78 0.30
N ASN A 37 14.08 13.22 0.82
CA ASN A 37 14.71 11.99 0.34
C ASN A 37 14.26 10.71 1.08
N GLN A 38 13.26 10.79 1.97
CA GLN A 38 12.76 9.66 2.74
C GLN A 38 11.29 9.36 2.38
N PHE A 39 10.87 8.12 2.59
CA PHE A 39 9.54 7.64 2.17
C PHE A 39 9.03 6.57 3.14
N GLY A 40 7.79 6.71 3.61
CA GLY A 40 7.04 5.63 4.28
C GLY A 40 6.38 4.67 3.28
N ILE A 41 6.09 5.17 2.08
CA ILE A 41 5.66 4.40 0.91
C ILE A 41 6.31 5.01 -0.34
N LYS A 42 6.82 4.15 -1.22
CA LYS A 42 7.49 4.53 -2.47
C LYS A 42 6.90 3.73 -3.63
N LEU A 43 6.48 4.40 -4.67
CA LEU A 43 6.07 3.80 -5.92
C LEU A 43 7.29 3.35 -6.71
N THR A 44 7.26 2.10 -7.14
CA THR A 44 8.23 1.50 -8.06
C THR A 44 7.53 1.24 -9.38
N GLU A 45 8.15 1.69 -10.47
CA GLU A 45 7.73 1.38 -11.84
C GLU A 45 8.57 0.22 -12.37
N VAL A 46 7.90 -0.77 -12.95
CA VAL A 46 8.49 -1.98 -13.53
C VAL A 46 7.97 -2.08 -14.96
N GLY A 47 8.85 -1.91 -15.94
CA GLY A 47 8.47 -1.78 -17.36
C GLY A 47 8.89 -0.44 -17.96
N PRO A 48 8.50 -0.14 -19.21
CA PRO A 48 7.78 -1.03 -20.12
C PRO A 48 8.71 -1.98 -20.90
N TRP A 49 8.36 -3.26 -21.00
CA TRP A 49 8.95 -4.20 -21.97
C TRP A 49 7.91 -5.19 -22.53
N PRO A 50 8.10 -5.70 -23.76
CA PRO A 50 7.17 -6.66 -24.35
C PRO A 50 7.26 -8.04 -23.68
N ILE A 51 6.10 -8.69 -23.50
CA ILE A 51 5.94 -10.08 -23.01
C ILE A 51 5.12 -10.94 -24.00
N GLY A 52 4.98 -10.47 -25.24
CA GLY A 52 4.25 -11.09 -26.35
C GLY A 52 4.04 -10.07 -27.46
N GLU A 53 3.34 -10.46 -28.54
CA GLU A 53 3.10 -9.60 -29.70
C GLU A 53 2.34 -8.31 -29.30
N ASP A 54 1.27 -8.44 -28.50
CA ASP A 54 0.42 -7.32 -28.05
C ASP A 54 0.31 -7.23 -26.52
N ARG A 55 1.33 -7.71 -25.78
CA ARG A 55 1.33 -7.68 -24.31
C ARG A 55 2.59 -7.03 -23.79
N TRP A 56 2.42 -6.17 -22.79
CA TRP A 56 3.48 -5.40 -22.17
C TRP A 56 3.48 -5.63 -20.66
N GLU A 57 4.68 -5.74 -20.10
CA GLU A 57 4.88 -5.57 -18.67
C GLU A 57 5.00 -4.09 -18.39
N TRP A 58 4.04 -3.55 -17.64
CA TRP A 58 4.05 -2.18 -17.16
C TRP A 58 3.25 -2.11 -15.87
N VAL A 59 3.96 -2.11 -14.74
CA VAL A 59 3.36 -2.20 -13.41
C VAL A 59 3.88 -1.08 -12.54
N TYR A 60 2.94 -0.42 -11.87
CA TYR A 60 3.21 0.49 -10.76
C TYR A 60 2.91 -0.23 -9.44
N MET A 61 3.94 -0.43 -8.63
CA MET A 61 3.83 -1.10 -7.34
C MET A 61 4.22 -0.15 -6.20
N PRO A 62 3.27 0.24 -5.33
CA PRO A 62 3.61 0.93 -4.09
C PRO A 62 4.27 -0.04 -3.10
N VAL A 63 5.53 0.26 -2.74
CA VAL A 63 6.33 -0.46 -1.74
C VAL A 63 6.25 0.29 -0.41
N ILE A 64 5.81 -0.39 0.64
CA ILE A 64 5.76 0.16 2.00
C ILE A 64 7.10 -0.08 2.69
N THR A 65 7.67 0.97 3.28
CA THR A 65 8.98 0.91 3.93
C THR A 65 8.85 0.68 5.44
N LYS A 66 10.01 0.48 6.11
CA LYS A 66 10.08 0.37 7.57
C LYS A 66 9.69 1.65 8.33
N GLN A 67 9.53 2.78 7.63
CA GLN A 67 9.07 4.02 8.26
C GLN A 67 7.54 4.12 8.34
N CYS A 68 6.81 3.16 7.76
CA CYS A 68 5.36 3.12 7.87
C CYS A 68 4.94 2.67 9.27
N ASN A 69 4.18 3.53 9.97
CA ASN A 69 3.56 3.24 11.27
C ASN A 69 2.06 2.93 11.14
N LEU A 70 1.58 2.57 9.95
CA LEU A 70 0.15 2.37 9.64
C LEU A 70 -0.75 3.58 9.93
N CYS A 71 -0.18 4.78 10.07
CA CYS A 71 -0.90 5.99 10.47
C CYS A 71 -1.68 5.79 11.79
N GLU A 72 -1.05 5.15 12.78
CA GLU A 72 -1.66 4.79 14.07
C GLU A 72 -2.50 5.92 14.70
N GLU A 73 -1.97 7.14 14.76
CA GLU A 73 -2.66 8.29 15.34
C GLU A 73 -3.90 8.70 14.54
N ARG A 74 -3.83 8.68 13.20
CA ARG A 74 -5.00 8.96 12.34
C ARG A 74 -6.08 7.91 12.52
N VAL A 75 -5.68 6.64 12.55
CA VAL A 75 -6.60 5.51 12.70
C VAL A 75 -7.27 5.57 14.07
N ALA A 76 -6.52 5.88 15.14
CA ALA A 76 -7.08 6.10 16.47
C ALA A 76 -8.10 7.26 16.50
N ALA A 77 -7.90 8.28 15.66
CA ALA A 77 -8.84 9.37 15.46
C ALA A 77 -10.01 9.06 14.49
N GLY A 78 -10.20 7.79 14.09
CA GLY A 78 -11.28 7.35 13.20
C GLY A 78 -11.08 7.74 11.73
N LYS A 79 -9.88 8.18 11.34
CA LYS A 79 -9.55 8.52 9.95
C LYS A 79 -8.89 7.33 9.25
N MET A 80 -8.98 7.31 7.93
CA MET A 80 -8.20 6.37 7.12
C MET A 80 -6.70 6.73 7.16
N PRO A 81 -5.80 5.75 6.99
CA PRO A 81 -4.40 6.03 6.73
C PRO A 81 -4.22 6.96 5.54
N SER A 82 -3.21 7.82 5.60
CA SER A 82 -3.03 8.89 4.63
C SER A 82 -2.88 8.36 3.20
N CYS A 83 -2.10 7.30 2.98
CA CYS A 83 -1.94 6.69 1.66
C CYS A 83 -3.24 6.06 1.12
N VAL A 84 -4.04 5.45 1.98
CA VAL A 84 -5.34 4.85 1.63
C VAL A 84 -6.34 5.94 1.23
N GLN A 85 -6.44 6.99 2.05
CA GLN A 85 -7.34 8.12 1.81
C GLN A 85 -7.06 8.86 0.49
N HIS A 86 -5.78 8.97 0.10
CA HIS A 86 -5.37 9.74 -1.07
C HIS A 86 -5.09 8.88 -2.31
N CYS A 87 -5.41 7.58 -2.28
CA CYS A 87 -5.30 6.73 -3.45
C CYS A 87 -6.33 7.16 -4.51
N GLN A 88 -5.87 7.78 -5.59
CA GLN A 88 -6.76 8.31 -6.65
C GLN A 88 -7.53 7.20 -7.38
N ALA A 89 -6.95 6.00 -7.44
CA ALA A 89 -7.57 4.82 -8.03
C ALA A 89 -8.45 4.01 -7.05
N TRP A 90 -8.52 4.43 -5.77
CA TRP A 90 -9.26 3.71 -4.72
C TRP A 90 -8.89 2.21 -4.60
N CYS A 91 -7.63 1.88 -4.85
CA CYS A 91 -7.14 0.51 -4.90
C CYS A 91 -6.36 0.06 -3.64
N MET A 92 -6.33 0.89 -2.60
CA MET A 92 -5.65 0.59 -1.32
C MET A 92 -6.65 0.39 -0.18
N TYR A 93 -6.35 -0.51 0.74
CA TYR A 93 -7.20 -0.86 1.87
C TYR A 93 -6.36 -1.03 3.13
N HIS A 94 -6.91 -0.67 4.29
CA HIS A 94 -6.28 -0.87 5.60
C HIS A 94 -7.22 -1.64 6.52
N GLY A 95 -6.68 -2.56 7.30
CA GLY A 95 -7.45 -3.31 8.29
C GLY A 95 -6.70 -4.52 8.84
N PRO A 96 -7.39 -5.36 9.64
CA PRO A 96 -6.85 -6.63 10.11
C PRO A 96 -6.45 -7.50 8.92
N VAL A 97 -5.25 -8.09 8.97
CA VAL A 97 -4.71 -8.94 7.91
C VAL A 97 -5.67 -10.05 7.53
N GLU A 98 -6.34 -10.69 8.50
CA GLU A 98 -7.31 -11.75 8.25
C GLU A 98 -8.47 -11.29 7.35
N GLU A 99 -8.98 -10.08 7.57
CA GLU A 99 -10.05 -9.50 6.76
C GLU A 99 -9.54 -9.09 5.37
N LEU A 100 -8.31 -8.58 5.29
CA LEU A 100 -7.68 -8.24 4.02
C LEU A 100 -7.41 -9.48 3.17
N VAL A 101 -7.02 -10.62 3.77
CA VAL A 101 -6.87 -11.91 3.07
C VAL A 101 -8.20 -12.38 2.48
N LYS A 102 -9.31 -12.26 3.22
CA LYS A 102 -10.64 -12.57 2.66
C LYS A 102 -10.96 -11.68 1.45
N LYS A 103 -10.59 -10.40 1.50
CA LYS A 103 -10.79 -9.46 0.39
C LYS A 103 -9.97 -9.78 -0.87
N MET A 104 -8.90 -10.55 -0.74
CA MET A 104 -8.10 -11.04 -1.87
C MET A 104 -8.72 -12.24 -2.58
N GLN A 105 -9.73 -12.90 -2.01
CA GLN A 105 -10.31 -14.10 -2.60
C GLN A 105 -10.85 -13.84 -4.01
N GLY A 106 -10.42 -14.67 -4.96
CA GLY A 106 -10.81 -14.55 -6.37
C GLY A 106 -10.17 -13.37 -7.13
N LYS A 107 -9.24 -12.63 -6.51
CA LYS A 107 -8.53 -11.52 -7.14
C LYS A 107 -7.07 -11.88 -7.40
N SER A 108 -6.52 -11.30 -8.46
CA SER A 108 -5.10 -11.39 -8.80
C SER A 108 -4.44 -10.03 -8.62
N ARG A 109 -3.12 -9.97 -8.71
CA ARG A 109 -2.36 -8.70 -8.66
C ARG A 109 -2.64 -7.85 -7.41
N MET A 110 -2.60 -8.52 -6.27
CA MET A 110 -2.73 -7.90 -4.96
C MET A 110 -1.41 -8.00 -4.20
N SER A 111 -1.05 -6.97 -3.44
CA SER A 111 0.07 -6.97 -2.51
C SER A 111 -0.42 -6.64 -1.10
N LEU A 112 -0.21 -7.56 -0.15
CA LEU A 112 -0.55 -7.38 1.25
C LEU A 112 0.74 -7.21 2.06
N ILE A 113 0.86 -6.06 2.73
CA ILE A 113 2.01 -5.75 3.57
C ILE A 113 1.51 -5.50 4.99
N ALA A 114 2.08 -6.24 5.94
CA ALA A 114 1.95 -5.98 7.37
C ALA A 114 3.28 -5.38 7.87
N PRO A 115 3.45 -4.05 7.83
CA PRO A 115 4.65 -3.41 8.34
C PRO A 115 4.73 -3.64 9.86
N ARG A 116 5.92 -4.02 10.33
CA ARG A 116 6.18 -4.20 11.75
C ARG A 116 6.20 -2.83 12.43
N GLN A 117 5.40 -2.69 13.48
CA GLN A 117 5.45 -1.56 14.41
C GLN A 117 6.65 -1.69 15.34
#